data_AF-A0A6A5QJS8-F1
#
_entry.id   AF-A0A6A5QJS8-F1
#
_cell.length_a   1.000
_cell.length_b   1.000
_cell.length_c   1.000
_cell.angle_alpha   90.00
_cell.angle_beta   90.00
_cell.angle_gamma   90.00
#
_symmetry.space_group_name_H-M   'P 1'
#
loop_
_entity.id
_entity.type
_entity.pdbx_description
1 polymer ?
#
loop_
_entity_poly.entity_id
_entity_poly.type
_entity_poly.pdbx_seq_one_letter_code
_entity_poly.pdbx_strand_id
1 'polypeptide(L)'
;VEVFLATGLQFLDKAERPPLAEYVLQRNNLAKALVTGDVDAFGTEPGLTFGYYANVTQEQWEPREPEERPFSMIVRLEKSSSGKIVANTSFFVTHFE
;
A
#
# COMPACT_ATOMS: atom_id res chain seq x y z
N VAL A 1 0.36 7.92 -18.89
CA VAL A 1 0.67 7.03 -20.04
C VAL A 1 1.06 5.69 -19.45
N GLU A 2 0.38 4.60 -19.81
CA GLU A 2 0.71 3.26 -19.30
C GLU A 2 2.03 2.79 -19.89
N VAL A 3 3.13 3.04 -19.16
CA VAL A 3 4.51 2.89 -19.64
C VAL A 3 4.83 1.44 -20.04
N PHE A 4 4.17 0.45 -19.43
CA PHE A 4 4.46 -0.97 -19.68
C PHE A 4 3.90 -1.47 -21.03
N LEU A 5 2.73 -1.00 -21.46
CA LEU A 5 2.18 -1.34 -22.79
C LEU A 5 3.01 -0.71 -23.92
N ALA A 6 3.65 0.44 -23.65
CA ALA A 6 4.52 1.12 -24.61
C ALA A 6 5.81 0.35 -24.94
N THR A 7 6.13 -0.73 -24.22
CA THR A 7 7.33 -1.54 -24.47
C THR A 7 7.26 -2.41 -25.72
N GLY A 8 6.05 -2.68 -26.25
CA GLY A 8 5.83 -3.56 -27.40
C GLY A 8 6.06 -5.06 -27.13
N LEU A 9 6.22 -5.44 -25.86
CA LEU A 9 6.41 -6.83 -25.44
C LEU A 9 5.07 -7.57 -25.36
N GLN A 10 4.84 -8.54 -26.25
CA GLN A 10 3.55 -9.23 -26.37
C GLN A 10 3.03 -9.90 -25.09
N PHE A 11 3.91 -10.30 -24.18
CA PHE A 11 3.47 -10.89 -22.90
C PHE A 11 2.83 -9.86 -21.95
N LEU A 12 3.01 -8.57 -22.21
CA LEU A 12 2.40 -7.46 -21.47
C LEU A 12 1.07 -6.98 -22.06
N ASP A 13 0.62 -7.51 -23.20
CA ASP A 13 -0.62 -7.08 -23.87
C ASP A 13 -1.88 -7.24 -23.00
N LYS A 14 -1.81 -8.10 -21.99
CA LYS A 14 -2.88 -8.34 -21.01
C LYS A 14 -2.52 -7.88 -19.60
N ALA A 15 -1.38 -7.22 -19.44
CA ALA A 15 -0.99 -6.69 -18.14
C ALA A 15 -1.93 -5.53 -17.80
N GLU A 16 -2.45 -5.55 -16.58
CA GLU A 16 -3.28 -4.49 -16.05
C GLU A 16 -2.73 -4.07 -14.70
N ARG A 17 -2.85 -2.78 -14.38
CA ARG A 17 -2.56 -2.32 -13.03
C ARG A 17 -3.57 -2.96 -12.08
N PRO A 18 -3.14 -3.47 -10.90
CA PRO A 18 -4.07 -3.96 -9.90
C PRO A 18 -5.14 -2.91 -9.56
N PRO A 19 -6.42 -3.29 -9.45
CA PRO A 19 -7.47 -2.35 -9.07
C PRO A 19 -7.37 -1.98 -7.59
N LEU A 20 -7.98 -0.87 -7.17
CA LEU A 20 -8.04 -0.44 -5.76
C LEU A 20 -8.49 -1.57 -4.81
N ALA A 21 -9.46 -2.38 -5.25
CA ALA A 21 -9.98 -3.50 -4.48
C ALA A 21 -8.91 -4.52 -4.08
N GLU A 22 -7.89 -4.72 -4.93
CA GLU A 22 -6.77 -5.62 -4.65
C GLU A 22 -5.93 -5.10 -3.48
N TYR A 23 -5.58 -3.81 -3.48
CA TYR A 23 -4.85 -3.18 -2.37
C TYR A 23 -5.65 -3.18 -1.06
N VAL A 24 -6.98 -3.04 -1.12
CA VAL A 24 -7.85 -3.20 0.05
C VAL A 24 -7.85 -4.63 0.57
N LEU A 25 -7.94 -5.61 -0.33
CA LEU A 25 -7.88 -7.04 0.01
C LEU A 25 -6.55 -7.41 0.68
N GLN A 26 -5.43 -6.94 0.12
CA GLN A 26 -4.10 -7.20 0.66
C GLN A 26 -3.94 -6.65 2.07
N ARG A 27 -4.39 -5.41 2.32
CA ARG A 27 -4.38 -4.82 3.67
C ARG A 27 -5.29 -5.59 4.63
N ASN A 28 -6.47 -6.01 4.19
CA ASN A 28 -7.36 -6.86 5.01
C ASN A 28 -6.71 -8.21 5.35
N ASN A 29 -5.95 -8.81 4.43
CA ASN A 29 -5.22 -10.04 4.70
C ASN A 29 -4.06 -9.82 5.69
N LEU A 30 -3.35 -8.68 5.59
CA LEU A 30 -2.37 -8.26 6.60
C LEU A 30 -3.03 -8.12 7.97
N ALA A 31 -4.20 -7.47 8.08
CA ALA A 31 -4.92 -7.35 9.34
C ALA A 31 -5.29 -8.69 9.97
N LYS A 32 -5.62 -9.71 9.17
CA LYS A 32 -5.83 -11.08 9.67
C LYS A 32 -4.53 -11.71 10.18
N ALA A 33 -3.41 -11.46 9.49
CA ALA A 33 -2.09 -11.95 9.93
C ALA A 33 -1.67 -11.31 11.27
N LEU A 34 -1.98 -10.03 11.48
CA LEU A 34 -1.75 -9.34 12.75
C LEU A 34 -2.48 -10.00 13.92
N VAL A 35 -3.73 -10.42 13.71
CA VAL A 35 -4.50 -11.19 14.72
C VAL A 35 -3.79 -12.51 15.07
N THR A 36 -3.35 -13.27 14.05
CA THR A 36 -2.66 -14.55 14.28
C THR A 36 -1.31 -14.36 14.98
N GLY A 37 -0.63 -13.24 14.70
CA GLY A 37 0.67 -12.92 15.27
C GLY A 37 0.63 -12.25 16.64
N ASP A 38 -0.55 -11.95 17.19
CA ASP A 38 -0.72 -11.14 18.41
C ASP A 38 0.01 -9.79 18.34
N VAL A 39 -0.12 -9.11 17.18
CA VAL A 39 0.50 -7.80 16.91
C VAL A 39 -0.57 -6.73 16.72
N ASP A 40 -0.40 -5.59 17.39
CA ASP A 40 -1.38 -4.50 17.35
C ASP A 40 -1.43 -3.75 16.01
N ALA A 41 -0.27 -3.55 15.37
CA ALA A 41 -0.15 -2.76 14.16
C ALA A 41 1.09 -3.12 13.32
N PHE A 42 1.00 -2.86 12.02
CA PHE A 42 2.13 -2.88 11.09
C PHE A 42 2.40 -1.47 10.56
N GLY A 43 3.65 -1.02 10.67
CA GLY A 43 4.11 0.27 10.12
C GLY A 43 5.11 0.07 8.99
N THR A 44 5.00 0.87 7.93
CA THR A 44 6.00 0.88 6.85
C THR A 44 6.20 2.27 6.26
N GLU A 45 7.44 2.56 5.91
CA GLU A 45 7.87 3.71 5.11
C GLU A 45 7.83 3.37 3.62
N PRO A 46 7.99 4.35 2.72
CA PRO A 46 7.90 4.16 1.27
C PRO A 46 9.00 3.22 0.79
N GLY A 47 8.65 2.36 -0.16
CA GLY A 47 9.50 1.26 -0.62
C GLY A 47 8.66 0.15 -1.21
N LEU A 48 9.26 -1.02 -1.43
CA LEU A 48 8.59 -2.16 -2.07
C LEU A 48 7.32 -2.60 -1.32
N THR A 49 7.40 -2.74 0.00
CA THR A 49 6.25 -3.13 0.84
C THR A 49 5.14 -2.08 0.83
N PHE A 50 5.51 -0.81 0.82
CA PHE A 50 4.56 0.29 0.72
C PHE A 50 3.84 0.28 -0.63
N GLY A 51 4.59 0.11 -1.73
CA GLY A 51 4.04 0.01 -3.07
C GLY A 51 3.07 -1.17 -3.21
N TYR A 52 3.40 -2.30 -2.57
CA TYR A 52 2.52 -3.47 -2.52
C TYR A 52 1.17 -3.12 -1.88
N TYR A 53 1.14 -2.45 -0.72
CA TYR A 53 -0.11 -2.19 0.00
C TYR A 53 -0.86 -0.90 -0.38
N ALA A 54 -0.15 0.10 -0.91
CA ALA A 54 -0.68 1.45 -1.11
C ALA A 54 -0.58 1.96 -2.56
N ASN A 55 0.02 1.19 -3.48
CA ASN A 55 0.23 1.60 -4.88
C ASN A 55 0.98 2.94 -5.03
N VAL A 56 1.96 3.19 -4.16
CA VAL A 56 2.86 4.34 -4.26
C VAL A 56 4.28 3.81 -4.46
N THR A 57 4.88 4.11 -5.60
CA THR A 57 6.28 3.77 -5.89
C THR A 57 7.23 4.79 -5.29
N GLN A 58 8.51 4.42 -5.20
CA GLN A 58 9.53 5.34 -4.74
C GLN A 58 9.62 6.57 -5.64
N GLU A 59 9.53 6.46 -6.96
CA GLU A 59 9.57 7.63 -7.86
C GLU A 59 8.37 8.57 -7.68
N GLN A 60 7.23 8.06 -7.23
CA GLN A 60 6.05 8.87 -6.93
C GLN A 60 6.19 9.64 -5.60
N TRP A 61 7.02 9.13 -4.69
CA TRP A 61 7.26 9.71 -3.37
C TRP A 61 8.54 10.56 -3.31
N GLU A 62 9.64 10.03 -3.82
CA GLU A 62 11.01 10.56 -3.85
C GLU A 62 11.54 10.56 -5.30
N PRO A 63 11.11 11.50 -6.14
CA PRO A 63 11.44 11.49 -7.57
C PRO A 63 12.90 11.78 -7.90
N ARG A 64 13.70 12.40 -7.01
CA ARG A 64 15.08 12.81 -7.36
C ARG A 64 16.07 13.01 -6.19
N GLU A 65 15.62 13.46 -5.03
CA GLU A 65 16.46 13.63 -3.82
C GLU A 65 15.77 12.91 -2.65
N PRO A 66 16.52 12.46 -1.61
CA PRO A 66 15.92 11.94 -0.39
C PRO A 66 14.98 13.00 0.16
N GLU A 67 13.68 12.72 0.16
CA GLU A 67 12.70 13.66 0.65
C GLU A 67 12.75 13.60 2.18
N GLU A 68 13.01 14.73 2.84
CA GLU A 68 13.07 14.79 4.31
C GLU A 68 11.68 14.62 4.96
N ARG A 69 10.64 14.35 4.16
CA ARG A 69 9.25 14.25 4.62
C ARG A 69 8.98 12.85 5.16
N PRO A 70 8.52 12.70 6.40
CA PRO A 70 8.02 11.42 6.87
C PRO A 70 6.72 11.07 6.14
N PHE A 71 6.71 9.97 5.40
CA PHE A 71 5.49 9.36 4.89
C PHE A 71 5.41 7.92 5.32
N SER A 72 4.48 7.61 6.22
CA SER A 72 4.36 6.25 6.74
C SER A 72 2.93 5.77 6.65
N MET A 73 2.77 4.47 6.42
CA MET A 73 1.49 3.79 6.47
C MET A 73 1.46 2.92 7.73
N ILE A 74 0.39 3.06 8.51
CA ILE A 74 0.08 2.18 9.64
C ILE A 74 -1.17 1.39 9.30
N VAL A 75 -1.09 0.06 9.40
CA VAL A 75 -2.21 -0.86 9.28
C VAL A 75 -2.51 -1.47 10.64
N ARG A 76 -3.72 -1.25 11.14
CA ARG A 76 -4.25 -1.86 12.36
C ARG A 76 -5.36 -2.83 12.03
N LEU A 77 -5.60 -3.78 12.91
CA LEU A 77 -6.79 -4.64 12.82
C LEU A 77 -8.02 -3.88 13.35
N GLU A 78 -9.13 -4.01 12.65
CA GLU A 78 -10.43 -3.51 13.11
C GLU A 78 -11.49 -4.59 12.88
N LYS A 79 -12.40 -4.74 13.83
CA LYS A 79 -13.56 -5.62 13.68
C LYS A 79 -14.73 -4.79 13.15
N SER A 80 -15.12 -5.04 11.90
CA SER A 80 -16.27 -4.39 11.28
C SER A 80 -17.57 -4.76 12.01
N SER A 81 -18.64 -4.00 11.74
CA SER A 81 -20.00 -4.28 12.27
C SER A 81 -20.50 -5.69 11.95
N SER A 82 -20.04 -6.28 10.84
CA SER A 82 -20.35 -7.65 10.43
C SER A 82 -19.54 -8.73 11.17
N GLY A 83 -18.63 -8.34 12.06
CA GLY A 83 -17.71 -9.22 12.78
C GLY A 83 -16.46 -9.62 11.99
N LYS A 84 -16.33 -9.23 10.71
CA LYS A 84 -15.14 -9.47 9.90
C LYS A 84 -13.96 -8.61 10.35
N ILE A 85 -12.76 -9.19 10.37
CA ILE A 85 -11.49 -8.48 10.53
C ILE A 85 -11.15 -7.77 9.22
N VAL A 86 -10.95 -6.46 9.30
CA VAL A 86 -10.57 -5.58 8.20
C VAL A 86 -9.39 -4.70 8.64
N ALA A 87 -8.69 -4.13 7.67
CA ALA A 87 -7.62 -3.19 7.92
C ALA A 87 -8.17 -1.79 8.19
N ASN A 88 -7.75 -1.21 9.32
CA ASN A 88 -7.80 0.23 9.55
C ASN A 88 -6.46 0.82 9.15
N THR A 89 -6.42 1.45 7.98
CA THR A 89 -5.18 2.04 7.43
C THR A 89 -5.14 3.53 7.70
N SER A 90 -4.03 4.01 8.23
CA SER A 90 -3.76 5.43 8.43
C SER A 90 -2.47 5.80 7.72
N PHE A 91 -2.49 6.92 7.02
CA PHE A 91 -1.30 7.50 6.40
C PHE A 91 -0.86 8.69 7.25
N PHE A 92 0.38 8.64 7.71
CA PHE A 92 1.03 9.72 8.42
C PHE A 92 1.83 10.51 7.41
N VAL A 93 1.38 11.74 7.19
CA VAL A 93 2.04 12.75 6.38
C VAL A 93 2.17 13.98 7.24
N THR A 94 3.32 14.65 7.14
CA THR A 94 3.48 15.96 7.76
C THR A 94 2.60 16.99 7.01
N HIS A 95 1.87 17.80 7.78
CA HIS A 95 1.22 18.99 7.27
C HIS A 95 2.18 20.17 7.45
N PHE A 96 2.43 20.93 6.39
CA PHE A 96 3.22 22.16 6.43
C PHE A 96 2.33 23.36 6.08
N GLU A 97 2.72 24.52 6.62
CA GLU A 97 2.08 25.84 6.41
C GLU A 97 2.13 26.33 4.96
#